data_AF-A0A7X9FRG1-F1
#
_entry.id   AF-A0A7X9FRG1-F1
#
_cell.length_a   1.000
_cell.length_b   1.000
_cell.length_c   1.000
_cell.angle_alpha   90.00
_cell.angle_beta   90.00
_cell.angle_gamma   90.00
#
_symmetry.space_group_name_H-M   'P 1'
#
loop_
_entity.id
_entity.type
_entity.pdbx_description
1 polymer ?
#
loop_
_entity_poly.entity_id
_entity_poly.type
_entity_poly.pdbx_seq_one_letter_code
_entity_poly.pdbx_strand_id
1 'polypeptide(L)'
;MGETNLLTLKIDGREVRVPPGTNLIEAAASIGIEIPHYCYHKCLSIAGNCRMCQVKLKGQDKLVIACNTTAQEGMEVFTHNSSNEVSEAQTAILEFILVNHPMDCTICDQAGHCKLQDYYYQYSSRLSRFEEEKEHKVKGIELGPHVILDGERCIMCTRCIRFCDEITKTSELGMINRGDRSVIAVNPGKVLDNPLSGTVVDLCPVGALTHRDWRFNTRIWFTNQTDSICPGCSTGCNVKVAEREGQVVGVKARFNEDVNKEWLCDEGRYGFGRILPKQRILKALINARTTEVEEGLLAIKGMLNGYTGIFVSPDLTLEEYEILRRFLTRYHKGHFNLVLGYRSRELDEVQSLLMSPDCAANFRGAEFVGIVKGDLEKQYLESLDKLRKGVFKNILIIGDRGIFSTDVDESVLQGMSRADYSIGFLTNLESDFSKALKALFPARSILEKSGLMINSKDRLQYLNAVVPNPDGTHPHWKLINMLAKICGDSISEAISDRDLTLWYLEMERRLGSLTIAGIKAGGVQLNVK
;
A
#
# COMPACT_ATOMS: atom_id res chain seq x y z
N MET A 1 18.76 -17.81 20.89
CA MET A 1 17.76 -16.76 21.18
C MET A 1 17.50 -16.84 22.67
N GLY A 2 17.96 -15.85 23.44
CA GLY A 2 17.86 -15.88 24.91
C GLY A 2 16.40 -15.94 25.34
N GLU A 3 16.11 -16.69 26.41
CA GLU A 3 14.81 -16.69 27.07
C GLU A 3 14.41 -15.25 27.37
N THR A 4 13.45 -14.70 26.63
CA THR A 4 12.84 -13.42 26.95
C THR A 4 12.19 -13.56 28.32
N ASN A 5 12.78 -12.93 29.33
CA ASN A 5 12.22 -12.85 30.67
C ASN A 5 10.95 -11.99 30.61
N LEU A 6 9.79 -12.62 30.42
CA LEU A 6 8.50 -11.96 30.32
C LEU A 6 8.03 -11.54 31.72
N LEU A 7 7.49 -10.33 31.82
CA LEU A 7 6.85 -9.82 33.02
C LEU A 7 5.42 -10.33 33.10
N THR A 8 5.00 -10.80 34.26
CA THR A 8 3.61 -11.21 34.52
C THR A 8 2.88 -10.10 35.27
N LEU A 9 1.75 -9.65 34.73
CA LEU A 9 0.86 -8.69 35.37
C LEU A 9 -0.61 -9.14 35.20
N LYS A 10 -1.54 -8.47 35.89
CA LYS A 10 -2.97 -8.70 35.74
C LYS A 10 -3.67 -7.46 35.22
N ILE A 11 -4.49 -7.63 34.19
CA ILE A 11 -5.36 -6.58 33.64
C ILE A 11 -6.79 -7.09 33.72
N ASP A 12 -7.65 -6.40 34.45
CA ASP A 12 -9.05 -6.79 34.71
C ASP A 12 -9.15 -8.24 35.25
N GLY A 13 -8.20 -8.61 36.11
CA GLY A 13 -8.10 -9.96 36.69
C GLY A 13 -7.51 -11.04 35.78
N ARG A 14 -7.25 -10.74 34.49
CA ARG A 14 -6.62 -11.68 33.55
C ARG A 14 -5.10 -11.56 33.62
N GLU A 15 -4.43 -12.71 33.78
CA GLU A 15 -2.96 -12.76 33.71
C GLU A 15 -2.50 -12.48 32.27
N VAL A 16 -1.51 -11.61 32.14
CA VAL A 16 -0.89 -11.27 30.87
C VAL A 16 0.63 -11.28 31.04
N ARG A 17 1.33 -11.76 30.00
CA ARG A 17 2.79 -11.85 29.98
C ARG A 17 3.33 -11.03 28.84
N VAL A 18 4.17 -10.04 29.14
CA VAL A 18 4.71 -9.10 28.15
C VAL A 18 6.20 -8.90 28.32
N PRO A 19 6.93 -8.54 27.25
CA PRO A 19 8.31 -8.13 27.38
C PRO A 19 8.47 -6.90 28.30
N PRO A 20 9.58 -6.78 29.05
CA PRO A 20 9.91 -5.56 29.76
C PRO A 20 9.93 -4.34 28.82
N GLY A 21 9.45 -3.19 29.31
CA GLY A 21 9.34 -1.97 28.50
C GLY A 21 7.99 -1.78 27.79
N THR A 22 7.16 -2.83 27.71
CA THR A 22 5.80 -2.74 27.14
C THR A 22 4.93 -1.79 27.98
N ASN A 23 4.22 -0.87 27.34
CA ASN A 23 3.28 0.01 28.04
C ASN A 23 1.93 -0.69 28.27
N LEU A 24 1.08 -0.12 29.15
CA LEU A 24 -0.18 -0.75 29.51
C LEU A 24 -1.22 -0.78 28.37
N ILE A 25 -1.14 0.11 27.36
CA ILE A 25 -2.01 0.03 26.17
C ILE A 25 -1.70 -1.24 25.39
N GLU A 26 -0.42 -1.48 25.09
CA GLU A 26 0.01 -2.66 24.33
C GLU A 26 -0.17 -3.96 25.12
N ALA A 27 0.09 -3.92 26.43
CA ALA A 27 -0.17 -5.06 27.29
C ALA A 27 -1.66 -5.44 27.30
N ALA A 28 -2.57 -4.49 27.44
CA ALA A 28 -4.00 -4.75 27.36
C ALA A 28 -4.43 -5.27 25.97
N ALA A 29 -3.88 -4.69 24.90
CA ALA A 29 -4.18 -5.10 23.53
C ALA A 29 -3.79 -6.57 23.25
N SER A 30 -2.71 -7.07 23.86
CA SER A 30 -2.23 -8.45 23.71
C SER A 30 -3.24 -9.52 24.19
N ILE A 31 -4.17 -9.14 25.08
CA ILE A 31 -5.26 -10.00 25.57
C ILE A 31 -6.63 -9.56 25.04
N GLY A 32 -6.65 -8.72 24.00
CA GLY A 32 -7.86 -8.25 23.33
C GLY A 32 -8.64 -7.16 24.09
N ILE A 33 -8.02 -6.48 25.06
CA ILE A 33 -8.64 -5.35 25.77
C ILE A 33 -8.17 -4.04 25.13
N GLU A 34 -9.08 -3.29 24.52
CA GLU A 34 -8.77 -1.98 23.96
C GLU A 34 -8.85 -0.88 25.03
N ILE A 35 -7.75 -0.17 25.28
CA ILE A 35 -7.75 1.06 26.07
C ILE A 35 -7.87 2.25 25.09
N PRO A 36 -8.92 3.10 25.20
CA PRO A 36 -9.13 4.17 24.24
C PRO A 36 -8.04 5.24 24.30
N HIS A 37 -7.56 5.68 23.14
CA HIS A 37 -6.47 6.66 23.05
C HIS A 37 -6.47 7.48 21.76
N TYR A 38 -6.09 8.76 21.85
CA TYR A 38 -5.98 9.66 20.69
C TYR A 38 -4.56 10.09 20.35
N CYS A 39 -3.71 10.37 21.35
CA CYS A 39 -2.35 10.86 21.08
C CYS A 39 -1.34 9.73 20.92
N TYR A 40 -1.54 8.60 21.62
CA TYR A 40 -0.65 7.46 21.54
C TYR A 40 -0.62 6.87 20.13
N HIS A 41 0.56 6.52 19.64
CA HIS A 41 0.77 5.81 18.39
C HIS A 41 2.03 4.97 18.54
N LYS A 42 2.00 3.69 18.17
CA LYS A 42 3.10 2.72 18.43
C LYS A 42 4.45 3.19 17.90
N CYS A 43 4.46 3.91 16.78
CA CYS A 43 5.69 4.36 16.11
C CYS A 43 6.05 5.84 16.36
N LEU A 44 5.44 6.52 17.33
CA LEU A 44 5.78 7.90 17.71
C LEU A 44 6.09 7.99 19.21
N SER A 45 6.78 9.04 19.64
CA SER A 45 7.06 9.28 21.05
C SER A 45 5.78 9.41 21.90
N ILE A 46 5.86 9.17 23.21
CA ILE A 46 4.68 9.26 24.08
C ILE A 46 4.42 10.71 24.48
N ALA A 47 3.26 11.27 24.09
CA ALA A 47 2.89 12.65 24.40
C ALA A 47 2.07 12.81 25.70
N GLY A 48 1.10 11.92 25.94
CA GLY A 48 0.25 11.96 27.14
C GLY A 48 -0.73 13.14 27.25
N ASN A 49 -0.90 13.97 26.21
CA ASN A 49 -1.72 15.19 26.26
C ASN A 49 -3.24 14.92 26.22
N CYS A 50 -3.72 13.90 25.51
CA CYS A 50 -5.16 13.65 25.36
C CYS A 50 -5.83 13.03 26.59
N ARG A 51 -5.05 12.43 27.50
CA ARG A 51 -5.49 11.75 28.73
C ARG A 51 -6.52 10.61 28.59
N MET A 52 -7.05 10.30 27.41
CA MET A 52 -8.09 9.28 27.18
C MET A 52 -7.73 7.88 27.71
N CYS A 53 -6.45 7.51 27.72
CA CYS A 53 -5.97 6.18 28.11
C CYS A 53 -5.82 5.96 29.63
N GLN A 54 -6.61 6.66 30.45
CA GLN A 54 -6.50 6.52 31.91
C GLN A 54 -6.91 5.12 32.37
N VAL A 55 -6.18 4.59 33.36
CA VAL A 55 -6.43 3.31 34.05
C VAL A 55 -6.14 3.45 35.54
N LYS A 56 -6.68 2.54 36.36
CA LYS A 56 -6.43 2.48 37.80
C LYS A 56 -5.42 1.38 38.11
N LEU A 57 -4.44 1.69 38.94
CA LEU A 57 -3.52 0.68 39.49
C LEU A 57 -3.92 0.32 40.91
N LYS A 58 -3.81 -0.96 41.27
CA LYS A 58 -4.02 -1.39 42.65
C LYS A 58 -3.02 -0.72 43.59
N GLY A 59 -3.53 -0.14 44.68
CA GLY A 59 -2.71 0.57 45.68
C GLY A 59 -2.33 2.01 45.30
N GLN A 60 -2.80 2.53 44.16
CA GLN A 60 -2.67 3.95 43.82
C GLN A 60 -4.03 4.65 43.84
N ASP A 61 -4.10 5.79 44.53
CA ASP A 61 -5.34 6.56 44.61
C ASP A 61 -5.67 7.27 43.30
N LYS A 62 -4.66 7.71 42.55
CA LYS A 62 -4.85 8.46 41.30
C LYS A 62 -4.88 7.55 40.08
N LEU A 63 -5.68 7.93 39.09
CA LEU A 63 -5.62 7.33 37.77
C LEU A 63 -4.31 7.71 37.07
N VAL A 64 -3.73 6.76 36.35
CA VAL A 64 -2.49 6.93 35.57
C VAL A 64 -2.77 6.78 34.09
N ILE A 65 -1.90 7.29 33.24
CA ILE A 65 -2.01 7.13 31.79
C ILE A 65 -1.37 5.81 31.34
N ALA A 66 -2.12 4.97 30.64
CA ALA A 66 -1.64 3.67 30.17
C ALA A 66 -0.54 3.79 29.11
N CYS A 67 -0.53 4.87 28.31
CA CYS A 67 0.45 5.05 27.24
C CYS A 67 1.89 5.23 27.72
N ASN A 68 2.09 5.82 28.91
CA ASN A 68 3.42 6.08 29.48
C ASN A 68 3.79 5.11 30.61
N THR A 69 2.79 4.50 31.25
CA THR A 69 3.04 3.57 32.35
C THR A 69 3.55 2.25 31.77
N THR A 70 4.76 1.86 32.17
CA THR A 70 5.39 0.59 31.76
C THR A 70 4.88 -0.55 32.64
N ALA A 71 4.63 -1.71 32.04
CA ALA A 71 4.29 -2.93 32.75
C ALA A 71 5.40 -3.33 33.74
N GLN A 72 5.01 -3.76 34.94
CA GLN A 72 5.92 -4.27 35.97
C GLN A 72 5.40 -5.61 36.49
N GLU A 73 6.31 -6.43 37.00
CA GLU A 73 5.98 -7.73 37.59
C GLU A 73 4.98 -7.58 38.74
N GLY A 74 3.93 -8.41 38.74
CA GLY A 74 2.87 -8.40 39.75
C GLY A 74 1.94 -7.20 39.72
N MET A 75 2.06 -6.30 38.72
CA MET A 75 1.17 -5.14 38.61
C MET A 75 -0.28 -5.59 38.41
N GLU A 76 -1.23 -4.94 39.09
CA GLU A 76 -2.66 -5.15 38.89
C GLU A 76 -3.29 -3.85 38.35
N VAL A 77 -3.85 -3.94 37.14
CA VAL A 77 -4.44 -2.83 36.38
C VAL A 77 -5.93 -3.07 36.22
N PHE A 78 -6.73 -2.03 36.49
CA PHE A 78 -8.17 -2.01 36.24
C PHE A 78 -8.48 -1.00 35.14
N THR A 79 -9.15 -1.45 34.09
CA THR A 79 -9.58 -0.63 32.96
C THR A 79 -11.02 -0.14 33.16
N HIS A 80 -11.60 0.50 32.15
CA HIS A 80 -13.01 0.91 32.12
C HIS A 80 -13.98 -0.28 32.25
N ASN A 81 -13.54 -1.50 31.94
CA ASN A 81 -14.37 -2.71 32.06
C ASN A 81 -14.59 -3.14 33.51
N SER A 82 -13.61 -2.89 34.39
CA SER A 82 -13.63 -3.36 35.77
C SER A 82 -13.62 -2.24 36.81
N SER A 83 -13.54 -0.98 36.39
CA SER A 83 -13.53 0.18 37.29
C SER A 83 -14.44 1.30 36.77
N ASN A 84 -15.48 1.61 37.55
CA ASN A 84 -16.39 2.72 37.27
C ASN A 84 -15.66 4.07 37.30
N GLU A 85 -14.69 4.24 38.21
CA GLU A 85 -13.87 5.46 38.29
C GLU A 85 -13.13 5.73 36.97
N VAL A 86 -12.59 4.67 36.33
CA VAL A 86 -11.91 4.78 35.03
C VAL A 86 -12.90 5.12 33.92
N SER A 87 -14.05 4.45 33.89
CA SER A 87 -15.10 4.69 32.90
C SER A 87 -15.64 6.13 32.97
N GLU A 88 -15.88 6.64 34.18
CA GLU A 88 -16.31 8.02 34.40
C GLU A 88 -15.25 9.05 33.99
N ALA A 89 -13.98 8.78 34.30
CA ALA A 89 -12.88 9.66 33.88
C ALA A 89 -12.76 9.74 32.35
N GLN A 90 -12.87 8.61 31.65
CA GLN A 90 -12.86 8.56 30.18
C GLN A 90 -14.06 9.29 29.57
N THR A 91 -15.24 9.14 30.17
CA THR A 91 -16.45 9.88 29.78
C THR A 91 -16.24 11.40 29.91
N ALA A 92 -15.69 11.86 31.04
CA ALA A 92 -15.41 13.28 31.27
C ALA A 92 -14.35 13.83 30.30
N ILE A 93 -13.32 13.06 29.98
CA ILE A 93 -12.30 13.44 28.98
C ILE A 93 -12.94 13.61 27.60
N LEU A 94 -13.81 12.70 27.18
CA LEU A 94 -14.54 12.85 25.91
C LEU A 94 -15.39 14.11 25.89
N GLU A 95 -16.05 14.43 27.00
CA GLU A 95 -16.80 15.68 27.11
C GLU A 95 -15.87 16.89 26.90
N PHE A 96 -14.72 16.97 27.58
CA PHE A 96 -13.75 18.05 27.37
C PHE A 96 -13.23 18.14 25.93
N ILE A 97 -13.00 17.00 25.27
CA ILE A 97 -12.58 16.98 23.87
C ILE A 97 -13.69 17.53 22.95
N LEU A 98 -14.95 17.26 23.29
CA LEU A 98 -16.12 17.67 22.50
C LEU A 98 -16.61 19.09 22.80
N VAL A 99 -16.20 19.71 23.92
CA VAL A 99 -16.60 21.08 24.32
C VAL A 99 -16.47 22.05 23.15
N ASN A 100 -15.28 22.15 22.54
CA ASN A 100 -15.03 23.04 21.40
C ASN A 100 -15.04 22.33 20.04
N HIS A 101 -15.34 21.02 19.98
CA HIS A 101 -15.44 20.31 18.70
C HIS A 101 -16.73 20.71 17.96
N PRO A 102 -16.68 21.01 16.65
CA PRO A 102 -17.84 21.47 15.91
C PRO A 102 -18.81 20.33 15.60
N MET A 103 -20.08 20.67 15.37
CA MET A 103 -21.12 19.74 14.92
C MET A 103 -21.04 19.48 13.41
N ASP A 104 -19.83 19.17 12.92
CA ASP A 104 -19.52 19.03 11.49
C ASP A 104 -19.69 17.59 10.98
N CYS A 105 -20.10 16.63 11.81
CA CYS A 105 -20.09 15.20 11.47
C CYS A 105 -20.82 14.85 10.16
N THR A 106 -21.86 15.60 9.78
CA THR A 106 -22.61 15.37 8.53
C THR A 106 -21.81 15.73 7.28
N ILE A 107 -20.94 16.75 7.38
CA ILE A 107 -20.10 17.21 6.27
C ILE A 107 -18.67 16.65 6.34
N CYS A 108 -18.19 16.28 7.53
CA CYS A 108 -16.85 15.77 7.79
C CYS A 108 -16.51 14.52 6.97
N ASP A 109 -15.34 14.53 6.33
CA ASP A 109 -14.86 13.42 5.50
C ASP A 109 -14.53 12.16 6.31
N GLN A 110 -14.03 12.36 7.54
CA GLN A 110 -13.66 11.27 8.46
C GLN A 110 -14.90 10.54 9.04
N ALA A 111 -16.12 11.04 8.82
CA ALA A 111 -17.32 10.41 9.35
C ALA A 111 -17.40 8.92 8.94
N GLY A 112 -17.84 8.07 9.88
CA GLY A 112 -17.90 6.61 9.70
C GLY A 112 -16.56 5.88 9.84
N HIS A 113 -15.45 6.59 10.03
CA HIS A 113 -14.15 6.04 10.41
C HIS A 113 -13.35 7.01 11.29
N CYS A 114 -14.08 7.79 12.10
CA CYS A 114 -13.53 8.78 13.01
C CYS A 114 -13.46 8.17 14.42
N LYS A 115 -12.24 8.01 14.96
CA LYS A 115 -12.07 7.45 16.31
C LYS A 115 -12.80 8.26 17.37
N LEU A 116 -12.93 9.58 17.19
CA LEU A 116 -13.68 10.42 18.13
C LEU A 116 -15.17 10.09 18.14
N GLN A 117 -15.74 9.81 16.96
CA GLN A 117 -17.12 9.39 16.85
C GLN A 117 -17.31 8.00 17.50
N ASP A 118 -16.44 7.05 17.15
CA ASP A 118 -16.51 5.67 17.65
C ASP A 118 -16.40 5.63 19.17
N TYR A 119 -15.42 6.33 19.74
CA TYR A 119 -15.21 6.38 21.18
C TYR A 119 -16.32 7.14 21.91
N TYR A 120 -16.91 8.18 21.31
CA TYR A 120 -18.07 8.84 21.89
C TYR A 120 -19.23 7.86 22.07
N TYR A 121 -19.57 7.08 21.03
CA TYR A 121 -20.65 6.09 21.11
C TYR A 121 -20.32 4.95 22.08
N GLN A 122 -19.08 4.47 22.10
CA GLN A 122 -18.68 3.33 22.92
C GLN A 122 -18.55 3.66 24.42
N TYR A 123 -17.97 4.82 24.76
CA TYR A 123 -17.55 5.11 26.14
C TYR A 123 -18.35 6.22 26.84
N SER A 124 -19.04 7.10 26.10
CA SER A 124 -19.81 8.20 26.69
C SER A 124 -21.30 8.05 26.43
N SER A 125 -21.74 8.21 25.17
CA SER A 125 -23.15 8.23 24.76
C SER A 125 -24.04 9.16 25.61
N ARG A 126 -23.49 10.25 26.15
CA ARG A 126 -24.20 11.26 26.97
C ARG A 126 -24.41 12.55 26.19
N LEU A 127 -25.56 13.20 26.42
CA LEU A 127 -25.83 14.53 25.89
C LEU A 127 -24.82 15.57 26.40
N SER A 128 -24.46 16.52 25.53
CA SER A 128 -23.61 17.66 25.91
C SER A 128 -24.31 18.52 26.97
N ARG A 129 -23.56 18.93 27.98
CA ARG A 129 -23.98 19.95 28.97
C ARG A 129 -23.45 21.34 28.62
N PHE A 130 -22.62 21.44 27.59
CA PHE A 130 -22.03 22.69 27.14
C PHE A 130 -23.03 23.44 26.25
N GLU A 131 -23.49 24.60 26.73
CA GLU A 131 -24.48 25.47 26.06
C GLU A 131 -23.88 26.79 25.55
N GLU A 132 -22.62 27.06 25.89
CA GLU A 132 -21.92 28.30 25.53
C GLU A 132 -21.45 28.31 24.06
N GLU A 133 -21.01 29.48 23.61
CA GLU A 133 -20.38 29.63 22.29
C GLU A 133 -19.05 28.84 22.23
N LYS A 134 -18.91 28.00 21.21
CA LYS A 134 -17.69 27.21 20.98
C LYS A 134 -16.58 28.09 20.41
N GLU A 135 -15.34 27.80 20.78
CA GLU A 135 -14.19 28.48 20.20
C GLU A 135 -14.04 28.14 18.71
N HIS A 136 -14.18 29.16 17.86
CA HIS A 136 -14.03 29.04 16.42
C HIS A 136 -12.58 29.12 15.96
N LYS A 137 -12.22 28.31 14.96
CA LYS A 137 -10.86 28.19 14.41
C LYS A 137 -10.91 28.18 12.90
N VAL A 138 -9.73 28.27 12.29
CA VAL A 138 -9.58 28.24 10.83
C VAL A 138 -10.22 26.98 10.22
N LYS A 139 -10.86 27.12 9.06
CA LYS A 139 -11.44 26.01 8.28
C LYS A 139 -10.91 26.05 6.85
N GLY A 140 -10.67 24.87 6.28
CA GLY A 140 -10.25 24.76 4.88
C GLY A 140 -8.91 25.42 4.54
N ILE A 141 -7.95 25.46 5.48
CA ILE A 141 -6.62 26.02 5.20
C ILE A 141 -5.74 24.97 4.52
N GLU A 142 -5.16 25.31 3.38
CA GLU A 142 -4.17 24.48 2.71
C GLU A 142 -2.84 24.55 3.48
N LEU A 143 -2.37 23.40 3.99
CA LEU A 143 -1.05 23.30 4.63
C LEU A 143 0.06 23.02 3.62
N GLY A 144 -0.30 22.51 2.45
CA GLY A 144 0.58 22.15 1.35
C GLY A 144 -0.22 21.58 0.18
N PRO A 145 0.43 20.96 -0.83
CA PRO A 145 -0.26 20.52 -2.05
C PRO A 145 -1.32 19.45 -1.79
N HIS A 146 -1.13 18.62 -0.75
CA HIS A 146 -1.95 17.42 -0.52
C HIS A 146 -2.86 17.48 0.71
N VAL A 147 -2.64 18.41 1.65
CA VAL A 147 -3.27 18.38 2.98
C VAL A 147 -4.05 19.66 3.28
N ILE A 148 -5.32 19.50 3.65
CA ILE A 148 -6.19 20.57 4.13
C ILE A 148 -6.44 20.42 5.63
N LEU A 149 -6.37 21.54 6.36
CA LEU A 149 -6.69 21.67 7.78
C LEU A 149 -8.06 22.33 8.02
N ASP A 150 -8.91 21.63 8.75
CA ASP A 150 -10.03 22.19 9.51
C ASP A 150 -9.67 22.22 11.01
N GLY A 151 -9.17 23.38 11.46
CA GLY A 151 -8.64 23.57 12.81
C GLY A 151 -9.66 23.34 13.93
N GLU A 152 -10.93 23.62 13.70
CA GLU A 152 -12.01 23.39 14.70
C GLU A 152 -12.18 21.91 15.04
N ARG A 153 -11.93 21.02 14.08
CA ARG A 153 -12.06 19.58 14.30
C ARG A 153 -10.85 19.01 15.04
N CYS A 154 -9.75 19.76 15.16
CA CYS A 154 -8.52 19.28 15.76
C CYS A 154 -8.63 19.18 17.28
N ILE A 155 -8.32 18.00 17.81
CA ILE A 155 -8.31 17.72 19.27
C ILE A 155 -6.92 17.91 19.91
N MET A 156 -6.00 18.57 19.20
CA MET A 156 -4.64 18.90 19.67
C MET A 156 -3.84 17.69 20.19
N CYS A 157 -4.00 16.50 19.60
CA CYS A 157 -3.29 15.28 20.01
C CYS A 157 -1.79 15.24 19.60
N THR A 158 -1.35 16.23 18.82
CA THR A 158 0.03 16.45 18.34
C THR A 158 0.69 15.29 17.59
N ARG A 159 -0.07 14.31 17.08
CA ARG A 159 0.49 13.21 16.25
C ARG A 159 1.14 13.74 14.97
N CYS A 160 0.50 14.68 14.28
CA CYS A 160 1.02 15.27 13.05
C CYS A 160 2.34 16.01 13.26
N ILE A 161 2.44 16.83 14.31
CA ILE A 161 3.67 17.56 14.67
C ILE A 161 4.79 16.56 14.97
N ARG A 162 4.55 15.58 15.85
CA ARG A 162 5.55 14.57 16.21
C ARG A 162 6.01 13.75 15.00
N PHE A 163 5.13 13.44 14.07
CA PHE A 163 5.53 12.78 12.83
C PHE A 163 6.51 13.63 12.02
N CYS A 164 6.20 14.92 11.83
CA CYS A 164 7.08 15.85 11.12
C CYS A 164 8.43 16.09 11.83
N ASP A 165 8.45 16.04 13.15
CA ASP A 165 9.67 16.27 13.95
C ASP A 165 10.54 15.01 14.09
N GLU A 166 9.92 13.85 14.32
CA GLU A 166 10.62 12.62 14.70
C GLU A 166 10.93 11.72 13.49
N ILE A 167 10.01 11.64 12.53
CA ILE A 167 10.10 10.70 11.40
C ILE A 167 10.72 11.39 10.19
N THR A 168 10.06 12.41 9.66
CA THR A 168 10.57 13.12 8.47
C THR A 168 11.67 14.12 8.83
N LYS A 169 11.74 14.55 10.10
CA LYS A 169 12.69 15.56 10.62
C LYS A 169 12.65 16.89 9.84
N THR A 170 11.50 17.18 9.23
CA THR A 170 11.28 18.40 8.45
C THR A 170 10.73 19.54 9.29
N SER A 171 10.07 19.23 10.42
CA SER A 171 9.49 20.20 11.35
C SER A 171 8.70 21.30 10.64
N GLU A 172 7.81 20.90 9.73
CA GLU A 172 6.93 21.82 8.99
C GLU A 172 5.74 22.25 9.83
N LEU A 173 5.22 21.37 10.70
CA LEU A 173 4.04 21.65 11.53
C LEU A 173 4.44 22.05 12.95
N GLY A 174 3.66 22.96 13.53
CA GLY A 174 3.80 23.42 14.91
C GLY A 174 2.45 23.73 15.55
N MET A 175 2.49 24.08 16.83
CA MET A 175 1.33 24.56 17.58
C MET A 175 1.54 26.03 17.92
N ILE A 176 0.58 26.87 17.55
CA ILE A 176 0.55 28.29 17.91
C ILE A 176 -0.54 28.55 18.95
N ASN A 177 -0.43 29.69 19.64
CA ASN A 177 -1.27 30.10 20.77
C ASN A 177 -1.16 29.16 21.98
N ARG A 178 -2.07 29.31 22.95
CA ARG A 178 -2.15 28.52 24.19
C ARG A 178 -3.61 28.32 24.60
N GLY A 179 -3.86 27.28 25.39
CA GLY A 179 -5.21 26.97 25.89
C GLY A 179 -6.14 26.45 24.80
N ASP A 180 -7.42 26.78 24.92
CA ASP A 180 -8.48 26.48 23.94
C ASP A 180 -8.23 27.12 22.56
N ARG A 181 -7.53 28.27 22.53
CA ARG A 181 -7.12 28.99 21.30
C ARG A 181 -5.96 28.36 20.54
N SER A 182 -5.43 27.22 21.00
CA SER A 182 -4.32 26.54 20.33
C SER A 182 -4.72 26.01 18.95
N VAL A 183 -3.87 26.21 17.95
CA VAL A 183 -4.10 25.81 16.56
C VAL A 183 -2.85 25.16 15.99
N ILE A 184 -3.01 24.13 15.16
CA ILE A 184 -1.93 23.57 14.35
C ILE A 184 -1.68 24.49 13.17
N ALA A 185 -0.43 24.89 12.96
CA ALA A 185 -0.06 25.76 11.84
C ALA A 185 1.25 25.27 11.21
N VAL A 186 1.52 25.73 9.99
CA VAL A 186 2.82 25.54 9.37
C VAL A 186 3.81 26.55 9.98
N ASN A 187 5.04 26.12 10.22
CA ASN A 187 6.10 26.99 10.71
C ASN A 187 6.39 28.11 9.69
N PRO A 188 6.74 29.33 10.15
CA PRO A 188 6.98 30.47 9.27
C PRO A 188 7.99 30.15 8.15
N GLY A 189 7.61 30.45 6.91
CA GLY A 189 8.46 30.21 5.73
C GLY A 189 8.51 28.76 5.24
N LYS A 190 7.74 27.85 5.83
CA LYS A 190 7.60 26.46 5.37
C LYS A 190 6.23 26.21 4.74
N VAL A 191 6.14 25.11 4.01
CA VAL A 191 4.90 24.49 3.49
C VAL A 191 5.02 23.00 3.80
N LEU A 192 3.91 22.32 4.09
CA LEU A 192 3.89 20.87 4.30
C LEU A 192 3.96 20.15 2.94
N ASP A 193 5.17 19.96 2.43
CA ASP A 193 5.45 19.41 1.09
C ASP A 193 6.63 18.44 1.10
N ASN A 194 6.79 17.70 2.19
CA ASN A 194 7.73 16.59 2.24
C ASN A 194 7.14 15.33 1.53
N PRO A 195 7.98 14.39 1.08
CA PRO A 195 7.54 13.17 0.36
C PRO A 195 6.59 12.22 1.10
N LEU A 196 6.36 12.42 2.40
CA LEU A 196 5.42 11.67 3.24
C LEU A 196 4.35 12.58 3.87
N SER A 197 4.10 13.75 3.28
CA SER A 197 3.19 14.76 3.83
C SER A 197 1.79 14.20 4.08
N GLY A 198 1.28 13.35 3.19
CA GLY A 198 -0.05 12.74 3.30
C GLY A 198 -0.20 11.80 4.50
N THR A 199 0.88 11.31 5.10
CA THR A 199 0.81 10.46 6.32
C THR A 199 0.23 11.20 7.53
N VAL A 200 0.31 12.54 7.59
CA VAL A 200 -0.32 13.28 8.69
C VAL A 200 -1.84 13.12 8.70
N VAL A 201 -2.46 12.87 7.54
CA VAL A 201 -3.89 12.61 7.39
C VAL A 201 -4.25 11.22 7.94
N ASP A 202 -3.47 10.19 7.58
CA ASP A 202 -3.65 8.82 8.11
C ASP A 202 -3.55 8.79 9.65
N LEU A 203 -2.60 9.55 10.19
CA LEU A 203 -2.35 9.64 11.63
C LEU A 203 -3.46 10.38 12.41
N CYS A 204 -4.20 11.25 11.73
CA CYS A 204 -5.17 12.13 12.35
C CYS A 204 -6.39 11.32 12.82
N PRO A 205 -6.67 11.23 14.13
CA PRO A 205 -7.77 10.41 14.64
C PRO A 205 -9.17 11.02 14.39
N VAL A 206 -9.21 12.23 13.83
CA VAL A 206 -10.40 13.06 13.59
C VAL A 206 -10.32 13.67 12.20
N GLY A 207 -11.40 14.28 11.70
CA GLY A 207 -11.41 14.90 10.38
C GLY A 207 -10.80 16.29 10.29
N ALA A 208 -9.75 16.56 11.08
CA ALA A 208 -9.06 17.86 11.09
C ALA A 208 -8.06 17.99 9.94
N LEU A 209 -7.33 16.93 9.63
CA LEU A 209 -6.44 16.86 8.48
C LEU A 209 -7.10 15.93 7.46
N THR A 210 -7.22 16.39 6.22
CA THR A 210 -7.89 15.67 5.14
C THR A 210 -7.08 15.77 3.85
N HIS A 211 -7.19 14.75 2.99
CA HIS A 211 -6.56 14.76 1.67
C HIS A 211 -7.30 15.76 0.76
N ARG A 212 -6.56 16.66 0.12
CA ARG A 212 -7.12 17.70 -0.76
C ARG A 212 -8.01 17.12 -1.87
N ASP A 213 -7.50 16.11 -2.58
CA ASP A 213 -8.16 15.57 -3.78
C ASP A 213 -9.28 14.56 -3.48
N TRP A 214 -9.30 13.99 -2.27
CA TRP A 214 -10.29 12.96 -1.89
C TRP A 214 -11.39 13.48 -0.96
N ARG A 215 -11.15 14.61 -0.29
CA ARG A 215 -12.11 15.25 0.60
C ARG A 215 -13.44 15.47 -0.12
N PHE A 216 -14.52 14.98 0.48
CA PHE A 216 -15.91 15.13 0.01
C PHE A 216 -16.26 14.37 -1.28
N ASN A 217 -15.34 13.59 -1.85
CA ASN A 217 -15.63 12.81 -3.06
C ASN A 217 -16.53 11.60 -2.74
N THR A 218 -16.27 10.91 -1.64
CA THR A 218 -17.05 9.73 -1.23
C THR A 218 -17.14 9.62 0.28
N ARG A 219 -18.05 8.77 0.76
CA ARG A 219 -18.08 8.34 2.15
C ARG A 219 -17.55 6.93 2.26
N ILE A 220 -16.88 6.64 3.38
CA ILE A 220 -16.14 5.40 3.56
C ILE A 220 -17.04 4.16 3.49
N TRP A 221 -18.30 4.26 3.93
CA TRP A 221 -19.28 3.18 3.88
C TRP A 221 -19.82 2.88 2.47
N PHE A 222 -19.52 3.73 1.48
CA PHE A 222 -19.79 3.45 0.06
C PHE A 222 -18.59 2.82 -0.66
N THR A 223 -17.50 2.54 0.07
CA THR A 223 -16.26 2.01 -0.53
C THR A 223 -16.05 0.55 -0.15
N ASN A 224 -15.48 -0.22 -1.07
CA ASN A 224 -14.89 -1.51 -0.76
C ASN A 224 -13.46 -1.28 -0.28
N GLN A 225 -13.13 -1.78 0.91
CA GLN A 225 -11.78 -1.67 1.47
C GLN A 225 -11.03 -2.98 1.32
N THR A 226 -9.92 -2.94 0.61
CA THR A 226 -9.07 -4.11 0.36
C THR A 226 -7.66 -3.89 0.86
N ASP A 227 -7.17 -4.82 1.67
CA ASP A 227 -5.77 -4.87 2.08
C ASP A 227 -4.92 -5.36 0.90
N SER A 228 -3.90 -4.61 0.50
CA SER A 228 -3.04 -4.94 -0.64
C SER A 228 -1.61 -4.41 -0.45
N ILE A 229 -0.85 -4.32 -1.55
CA ILE A 229 0.55 -3.89 -1.58
C ILE A 229 0.68 -2.75 -2.60
N CYS A 230 1.46 -1.73 -2.26
CA CYS A 230 1.79 -0.65 -3.18
C CYS A 230 2.77 -1.14 -4.27
N PRO A 231 2.42 -1.04 -5.56
CA PRO A 231 3.31 -1.45 -6.66
C PRO A 231 4.25 -0.31 -7.10
N GLY A 232 4.43 0.76 -6.30
CA GLY A 232 5.19 1.94 -6.71
C GLY A 232 6.70 1.69 -6.84
N CYS A 233 7.29 0.99 -5.87
CA CYS A 233 8.72 0.67 -5.82
C CYS A 233 8.96 -0.65 -5.09
N SER A 234 10.21 -1.10 -5.01
CA SER A 234 10.56 -2.40 -4.42
C SER A 234 10.38 -2.49 -2.90
N THR A 235 10.01 -1.42 -2.19
CA THR A 235 9.68 -1.48 -0.74
C THR A 235 8.48 -2.40 -0.48
N GLY A 236 7.49 -2.43 -1.37
CA GLY A 236 6.30 -3.26 -1.20
C GLY A 236 5.45 -2.88 0.01
N CYS A 237 5.25 -1.57 0.25
CA CYS A 237 4.48 -1.06 1.40
C CYS A 237 3.08 -1.69 1.48
N ASN A 238 2.66 -2.07 2.68
CA ASN A 238 1.31 -2.56 2.91
C ASN A 238 0.32 -1.41 2.97
N VAL A 239 -0.76 -1.55 2.22
CA VAL A 239 -1.78 -0.51 2.07
C VAL A 239 -3.17 -1.08 2.25
N LYS A 240 -4.09 -0.22 2.68
CA LYS A 240 -5.52 -0.44 2.60
C LYS A 240 -6.07 0.52 1.55
N VAL A 241 -6.64 -0.04 0.50
CA VAL A 241 -7.16 0.72 -0.64
C VAL A 241 -8.67 0.75 -0.57
N ALA A 242 -9.24 1.94 -0.61
CA ALA A 242 -10.66 2.18 -0.73
C ALA A 242 -11.01 2.38 -2.21
N GLU A 243 -11.91 1.55 -2.70
CA GLU A 243 -12.38 1.51 -4.08
C GLU A 243 -13.88 1.79 -4.12
N ARG A 244 -14.33 2.49 -5.16
CA ARG A 244 -15.75 2.67 -5.48
C ARG A 244 -15.95 2.71 -6.99
N GLU A 245 -16.85 1.89 -7.50
CA GLU A 245 -17.27 1.86 -8.92
C GLU A 245 -16.09 1.72 -9.90
N GLY A 246 -15.11 0.89 -9.55
CA GLY A 246 -13.88 0.65 -10.32
C GLY A 246 -12.79 1.71 -10.13
N GLN A 247 -13.02 2.74 -9.30
CA GLN A 247 -12.07 3.84 -9.09
C GLN A 247 -11.47 3.79 -7.68
N VAL A 248 -10.16 4.03 -7.59
CA VAL A 248 -9.48 4.19 -6.31
C VAL A 248 -9.79 5.59 -5.75
N VAL A 249 -10.44 5.62 -4.59
CA VAL A 249 -10.91 6.84 -3.92
C VAL A 249 -10.15 7.15 -2.63
N GLY A 250 -9.27 6.24 -2.20
CA GLY A 250 -8.35 6.50 -1.10
C GLY A 250 -7.35 5.37 -0.90
N VAL A 251 -6.15 5.72 -0.46
CA VAL A 251 -5.09 4.76 -0.11
C VAL A 251 -4.51 5.17 1.24
N LYS A 252 -4.57 4.25 2.21
CA LYS A 252 -4.00 4.43 3.55
C LYS A 252 -2.91 3.39 3.79
N ALA A 253 -1.92 3.72 4.61
CA ALA A 253 -0.98 2.72 5.09
C ALA A 253 -1.70 1.65 5.91
N ARG A 254 -1.25 0.39 5.80
CA ARG A 254 -1.64 -0.70 6.69
C ARG A 254 -0.45 -1.04 7.58
N PHE A 255 -0.69 -1.15 8.89
CA PHE A 255 0.37 -1.44 9.85
C PHE A 255 1.11 -2.75 9.51
N ASN A 256 2.40 -2.66 9.21
CA ASN A 256 3.32 -3.79 9.15
C ASN A 256 4.70 -3.38 9.65
N GLU A 257 5.07 -3.86 10.84
CA GLU A 257 6.30 -3.49 11.55
C GLU A 257 7.59 -3.74 10.74
N ASP A 258 7.61 -4.79 9.93
CA ASP A 258 8.79 -5.21 9.17
C ASP A 258 8.96 -4.48 7.82
N VAL A 259 7.91 -3.82 7.33
CA VAL A 259 7.88 -3.20 5.99
C VAL A 259 7.81 -1.68 6.11
N ASN A 260 6.61 -1.14 6.34
CA ASN A 260 6.35 0.29 6.29
C ASN A 260 5.86 0.88 7.62
N LYS A 261 5.79 0.08 8.69
CA LYS A 261 5.08 0.43 9.92
C LYS A 261 3.68 0.90 9.53
N GLU A 262 3.31 2.15 9.80
CA GLU A 262 2.04 2.76 9.36
C GLU A 262 2.27 3.95 8.41
N TRP A 263 3.41 3.98 7.72
CA TRP A 263 3.82 5.06 6.83
C TRP A 263 3.54 4.73 5.36
N LEU A 264 3.32 5.75 4.54
CA LEU A 264 3.18 5.62 3.10
C LEU A 264 3.58 6.93 2.44
N CYS A 265 4.49 6.87 1.46
CA CYS A 265 4.92 8.03 0.69
C CYS A 265 3.80 8.54 -0.23
N ASP A 266 3.85 9.83 -0.56
CA ASP A 266 2.83 10.49 -1.36
C ASP A 266 2.77 9.94 -2.79
N GLU A 267 3.91 9.50 -3.34
CA GLU A 267 3.95 8.80 -4.63
C GLU A 267 3.12 7.51 -4.61
N GLY A 268 3.29 6.70 -3.57
CA GLY A 268 2.54 5.46 -3.40
C GLY A 268 1.07 5.69 -3.06
N ARG A 269 0.76 6.78 -2.36
CA ARG A 269 -0.59 7.15 -1.93
C ARG A 269 -1.44 7.66 -3.08
N TYR A 270 -0.95 8.64 -3.82
CA TYR A 270 -1.69 9.29 -4.91
C TYR A 270 -1.36 8.70 -6.29
N GLY A 271 -0.39 7.78 -6.37
CA GLY A 271 0.07 7.22 -7.64
C GLY A 271 -0.74 6.06 -8.22
N PHE A 272 -1.72 5.52 -7.49
CA PHE A 272 -2.52 4.38 -7.97
C PHE A 272 -3.22 4.66 -9.32
N GLY A 273 -3.62 5.91 -9.56
CA GLY A 273 -4.22 6.30 -10.85
C GLY A 273 -3.29 6.14 -12.06
N ARG A 274 -1.96 6.15 -11.88
CA ARG A 274 -0.99 5.90 -12.97
C ARG A 274 -0.97 4.43 -13.41
N ILE A 275 -1.41 3.52 -12.55
CA ILE A 275 -1.39 2.07 -12.75
C ILE A 275 -2.76 1.56 -13.22
N LEU A 276 -3.79 2.40 -13.14
CA LEU A 276 -5.13 2.13 -13.62
C LEU A 276 -5.49 3.11 -14.76
N PRO A 277 -5.19 2.77 -16.03
CA PRO A 277 -5.44 3.67 -17.14
C PRO A 277 -6.94 3.91 -17.36
N LYS A 278 -7.30 5.14 -17.74
CA LYS A 278 -8.70 5.52 -18.02
C LYS A 278 -9.25 4.82 -19.26
N GLN A 279 -8.43 4.68 -20.31
CA GLN A 279 -8.77 3.98 -21.53
C GLN A 279 -8.09 2.62 -21.58
N ARG A 280 -8.89 1.56 -21.49
CA ARG A 280 -8.44 0.17 -21.40
C ARG A 280 -8.48 -0.53 -22.75
N ILE A 281 -7.53 -1.44 -22.96
CA ILE A 281 -7.62 -2.44 -24.02
C ILE A 281 -8.60 -3.52 -23.51
N LEU A 282 -9.79 -3.60 -24.10
CA LEU A 282 -10.85 -4.55 -23.71
C LEU A 282 -11.01 -5.73 -24.67
N LYS A 283 -10.49 -5.60 -25.89
CA LYS A 283 -10.51 -6.63 -26.93
C LYS A 283 -9.14 -6.71 -27.59
N ALA A 284 -8.81 -7.85 -28.17
CA ALA A 284 -7.57 -7.98 -28.93
C ALA A 284 -7.65 -7.13 -30.20
N LEU A 285 -6.56 -6.45 -30.53
CA LEU A 285 -6.42 -5.62 -31.71
C LEU A 285 -5.24 -6.13 -32.53
N ILE A 286 -5.44 -6.41 -33.81
CA ILE A 286 -4.38 -6.76 -34.76
C ILE A 286 -4.45 -5.81 -35.95
N ASN A 287 -3.38 -5.08 -36.21
CA ASN A 287 -3.30 -4.02 -37.23
C ASN A 287 -4.51 -3.08 -37.16
N ALA A 288 -4.83 -2.63 -35.94
CA ALA A 288 -5.99 -1.79 -35.60
C ALA A 288 -7.38 -2.41 -35.87
N ARG A 289 -7.47 -3.73 -36.10
CA ARG A 289 -8.74 -4.45 -36.23
C ARG A 289 -9.03 -5.28 -34.99
N THR A 290 -10.25 -5.21 -34.50
CA THR A 290 -10.71 -6.01 -33.37
C THR A 290 -10.85 -7.48 -33.74
N THR A 291 -10.36 -8.37 -32.88
CA THR A 291 -10.45 -9.83 -33.02
C THR A 291 -10.68 -10.48 -31.66
N GLU A 292 -11.11 -11.74 -31.66
CA GLU A 292 -11.16 -12.54 -30.44
C GLU A 292 -9.74 -12.90 -29.97
N VAL A 293 -9.57 -13.03 -28.66
CA VAL A 293 -8.23 -13.22 -28.06
C VAL A 293 -7.55 -14.47 -28.61
N GLU A 294 -8.27 -15.59 -28.73
CA GLU A 294 -7.71 -16.86 -29.22
C GLU A 294 -7.30 -16.81 -30.69
N GLU A 295 -8.14 -16.23 -31.55
CA GLU A 295 -7.83 -16.03 -32.97
C GLU A 295 -6.61 -15.12 -33.14
N GLY A 296 -6.57 -14.04 -32.35
CA GLY A 296 -5.44 -13.13 -32.37
C GLY A 296 -4.13 -13.80 -31.93
N LEU A 297 -4.17 -14.60 -30.86
CA LEU A 297 -3.01 -15.35 -30.38
C LEU A 297 -2.53 -16.38 -31.42
N LEU A 298 -3.44 -17.00 -32.17
CA LEU A 298 -3.11 -17.90 -33.27
C LEU A 298 -2.38 -17.18 -34.41
N ALA A 299 -2.83 -15.98 -34.77
CA ALA A 299 -2.21 -15.17 -35.82
C ALA A 299 -0.77 -14.76 -35.48
N ILE A 300 -0.44 -14.62 -34.19
CA ILE A 300 0.89 -14.20 -33.73
C ILE A 300 1.81 -15.37 -33.33
N LYS A 301 1.38 -16.63 -33.49
CA LYS A 301 2.19 -17.82 -33.19
C LYS A 301 3.57 -17.79 -33.87
N GLY A 302 3.66 -17.16 -35.04
CA GLY A 302 4.90 -16.97 -35.79
C GLY A 302 5.99 -16.19 -35.03
N MET A 303 5.65 -15.38 -34.02
CA MET A 303 6.62 -14.61 -33.22
C MET A 303 7.63 -15.49 -32.48
N LEU A 304 7.30 -16.77 -32.25
CA LEU A 304 8.18 -17.71 -31.58
C LEU A 304 9.37 -18.12 -32.46
N ASN A 305 9.33 -17.78 -33.75
CA ASN A 305 10.39 -18.07 -34.71
C ASN A 305 11.26 -16.83 -34.93
N GLY A 306 12.56 -16.94 -34.66
CA GLY A 306 13.55 -15.87 -34.88
C GLY A 306 14.07 -15.23 -33.60
N TYR A 307 14.83 -14.15 -33.74
CA TYR A 307 15.37 -13.40 -32.61
C TYR A 307 14.30 -12.48 -32.03
N THR A 308 13.79 -12.82 -30.85
CA THR A 308 12.65 -12.13 -30.23
C THR A 308 13.09 -11.40 -28.95
N GLY A 309 12.86 -10.09 -28.90
CA GLY A 309 13.05 -9.28 -27.69
C GLY A 309 11.80 -9.31 -26.81
N ILE A 310 11.94 -9.73 -25.55
CA ILE A 310 10.82 -9.82 -24.61
C ILE A 310 11.04 -8.84 -23.47
N PHE A 311 10.23 -7.79 -23.41
CA PHE A 311 10.27 -6.76 -22.38
C PHE A 311 9.17 -7.01 -21.36
N VAL A 312 9.55 -7.27 -20.11
CA VAL A 312 8.62 -7.71 -19.06
C VAL A 312 8.52 -6.65 -17.97
N SER A 313 7.29 -6.34 -17.56
CA SER A 313 7.06 -5.40 -16.45
C SER A 313 7.62 -5.94 -15.14
N PRO A 314 8.24 -5.09 -14.31
CA PRO A 314 8.79 -5.49 -13.01
C PRO A 314 7.76 -5.82 -11.93
N ASP A 315 6.47 -5.68 -12.24
CA ASP A 315 5.39 -5.79 -11.26
C ASP A 315 4.48 -6.99 -11.49
N LEU A 316 4.88 -7.90 -12.39
CA LEU A 316 4.18 -9.18 -12.49
C LEU A 316 4.34 -9.96 -11.18
N THR A 317 3.40 -10.86 -10.90
CA THR A 317 3.47 -11.72 -9.72
C THR A 317 4.50 -12.83 -9.91
N LEU A 318 4.94 -13.47 -8.82
CA LEU A 318 5.90 -14.60 -8.89
C LEU A 318 5.40 -15.71 -9.81
N GLU A 319 4.11 -16.02 -9.76
CA GLU A 319 3.49 -17.07 -10.54
C GLU A 319 3.49 -16.74 -12.04
N GLU A 320 3.27 -15.46 -12.40
CA GLU A 320 3.35 -14.99 -13.78
C GLU A 320 4.79 -15.10 -14.31
N TYR A 321 5.80 -14.73 -13.50
CA TYR A 321 7.20 -14.92 -13.88
C TYR A 321 7.54 -16.40 -14.08
N GLU A 322 7.04 -17.29 -13.23
CA GLU A 322 7.28 -18.72 -13.35
C GLU A 322 6.61 -19.31 -14.59
N ILE A 323 5.37 -18.92 -14.90
CA ILE A 323 4.69 -19.34 -16.13
C ILE A 323 5.47 -18.87 -17.36
N LEU A 324 5.95 -17.62 -17.35
CA LEU A 324 6.79 -17.11 -18.42
C LEU A 324 8.10 -17.90 -18.54
N ARG A 325 8.78 -18.20 -17.43
CA ARG A 325 10.02 -19.00 -17.42
C ARG A 325 9.80 -20.37 -18.04
N ARG A 326 8.73 -21.07 -17.64
CA ARG A 326 8.38 -22.39 -18.17
C ARG A 326 8.03 -22.32 -19.65
N PHE A 327 7.27 -21.32 -20.07
CA PHE A 327 6.97 -21.06 -21.48
C PHE A 327 8.26 -20.94 -22.31
N LEU A 328 9.16 -20.04 -21.91
CA LEU A 328 10.40 -19.78 -22.64
C LEU A 328 11.36 -20.98 -22.66
N THR A 329 11.40 -21.76 -21.58
CA THR A 329 12.23 -22.97 -21.49
C THR A 329 11.71 -24.06 -22.44
N ARG A 330 10.40 -24.22 -22.60
CA ARG A 330 9.82 -25.22 -23.50
C ARG A 330 9.95 -24.84 -24.97
N TYR A 331 9.80 -23.55 -25.29
CA TYR A 331 9.88 -23.03 -26.66
C TYR A 331 11.27 -22.51 -27.05
N HIS A 332 12.33 -22.95 -26.36
CA HIS A 332 13.72 -22.47 -26.48
C HIS A 332 14.42 -22.67 -27.84
N LYS A 333 13.66 -22.89 -28.92
CA LYS A 333 14.17 -23.06 -30.30
C LYS A 333 14.45 -21.73 -31.02
N GLY A 334 14.17 -20.59 -30.39
CA GLY A 334 14.51 -19.24 -30.85
C GLY A 334 15.45 -18.53 -29.88
N HIS A 335 16.33 -17.66 -30.39
CA HIS A 335 17.16 -16.81 -29.56
C HIS A 335 16.24 -15.75 -28.89
N PHE A 336 15.80 -15.98 -27.65
CA PHE A 336 15.04 -14.98 -26.88
C PHE A 336 15.99 -14.05 -26.12
N ASN A 337 15.75 -12.74 -26.21
CA ASN A 337 16.39 -11.75 -25.35
C ASN A 337 15.35 -11.25 -24.35
N LEU A 338 15.26 -11.94 -23.22
CA LEU A 338 14.37 -11.57 -22.12
C LEU A 338 15.00 -10.46 -21.29
N VAL A 339 14.24 -9.40 -21.03
CA VAL A 339 14.67 -8.27 -20.22
C VAL A 339 13.54 -7.76 -19.34
N LEU A 340 13.88 -7.43 -18.10
CA LEU A 340 12.96 -6.81 -17.15
C LEU A 340 13.03 -5.28 -17.33
N GLY A 341 11.88 -4.63 -17.38
CA GLY A 341 11.81 -3.18 -17.24
C GLY A 341 12.35 -2.80 -15.87
N TYR A 342 13.52 -2.19 -15.81
CA TYR A 342 14.16 -1.82 -14.56
C TYR A 342 14.76 -0.42 -14.66
N ARG A 343 14.54 0.37 -13.61
CA ARG A 343 15.10 1.71 -13.47
C ARG A 343 15.34 2.00 -12.00
N SER A 344 16.53 2.53 -11.72
CA SER A 344 16.86 3.09 -10.42
C SER A 344 16.59 4.60 -10.40
N ARG A 345 16.42 5.16 -9.21
CA ARG A 345 16.32 6.62 -8.99
C ARG A 345 17.18 7.02 -7.81
N GLU A 346 17.65 8.26 -7.85
CA GLU A 346 18.24 8.90 -6.68
C GLU A 346 17.13 9.37 -5.74
N LEU A 347 17.38 9.24 -4.44
CA LEU A 347 16.43 9.61 -3.40
C LEU A 347 17.07 10.64 -2.46
N ASP A 348 16.28 11.60 -2.01
CA ASP A 348 16.66 12.45 -0.88
C ASP A 348 16.58 11.68 0.46
N GLU A 349 17.03 12.32 1.53
CA GLU A 349 17.06 11.73 2.87
C GLU A 349 15.66 11.31 3.39
N VAL A 350 14.62 12.10 3.07
CA VAL A 350 13.25 11.86 3.54
C VAL A 350 12.58 10.76 2.73
N GLN A 351 12.77 10.76 1.41
CA GLN A 351 12.33 9.68 0.53
C GLN A 351 12.95 8.35 0.97
N SER A 352 14.24 8.34 1.26
CA SER A 352 14.99 7.14 1.69
C SER A 352 14.50 6.51 2.98
N LEU A 353 13.63 7.19 3.76
CA LEU A 353 12.98 6.60 4.93
C LEU A 353 12.05 5.44 4.58
N LEU A 354 11.46 5.45 3.38
CA LEU A 354 10.46 4.46 2.98
C LEU A 354 10.53 4.06 1.50
N MET A 355 10.86 4.99 0.61
CA MET A 355 10.96 4.71 -0.82
C MET A 355 12.23 3.92 -1.11
N SER A 356 12.13 2.98 -2.04
CA SER A 356 13.29 2.29 -2.58
C SER A 356 13.82 3.02 -3.83
N PRO A 357 15.15 3.03 -4.04
CA PRO A 357 15.77 3.44 -5.30
C PRO A 357 15.27 2.60 -6.48
N ASP A 358 14.91 1.32 -6.29
CA ASP A 358 14.37 0.50 -7.37
C ASP A 358 12.89 0.82 -7.60
N CYS A 359 12.56 1.34 -8.78
CA CYS A 359 11.17 1.59 -9.19
C CYS A 359 10.40 0.30 -9.54
N ALA A 360 11.08 -0.84 -9.50
CA ALA A 360 10.59 -2.14 -9.91
C ALA A 360 9.96 -2.88 -8.71
N ALA A 361 8.63 -3.02 -8.64
CA ALA A 361 7.97 -3.46 -7.42
C ALA A 361 8.29 -4.91 -7.00
N ASN A 362 8.53 -5.80 -7.97
CA ASN A 362 8.75 -7.23 -7.75
C ASN A 362 10.00 -7.77 -8.48
N PHE A 363 11.04 -6.94 -8.64
CA PHE A 363 12.26 -7.40 -9.33
C PHE A 363 12.93 -8.56 -8.58
N ARG A 364 12.90 -8.56 -7.24
CA ARG A 364 13.37 -9.69 -6.43
C ARG A 364 12.59 -10.97 -6.70
N GLY A 365 11.30 -10.86 -7.03
CA GLY A 365 10.50 -11.98 -7.50
C GLY A 365 11.02 -12.54 -8.83
N ALA A 366 11.37 -11.68 -9.78
CA ALA A 366 11.96 -12.08 -11.06
C ALA A 366 13.34 -12.78 -10.87
N GLU A 367 14.18 -12.26 -9.97
CA GLU A 367 15.45 -12.90 -9.60
C GLU A 367 15.25 -14.25 -8.89
N PHE A 368 14.29 -14.31 -7.95
CA PHE A 368 13.98 -15.52 -7.18
C PHE A 368 13.51 -16.68 -8.07
N VAL A 369 12.69 -16.37 -9.09
CA VAL A 369 12.24 -17.32 -10.11
C VAL A 369 13.39 -17.68 -11.08
N GLY A 370 14.37 -16.79 -11.21
CA GLY A 370 15.57 -17.01 -12.03
C GLY A 370 15.40 -16.66 -13.51
N ILE A 371 14.43 -15.80 -13.84
CA ILE A 371 14.27 -15.27 -15.21
C ILE A 371 15.27 -14.15 -15.54
N VAL A 372 15.80 -13.47 -14.52
CA VAL A 372 16.82 -12.43 -14.65
C VAL A 372 17.90 -12.61 -13.60
N LYS A 373 19.11 -12.12 -13.89
CA LYS A 373 20.28 -12.16 -13.00
C LYS A 373 21.23 -11.02 -13.33
N GLY A 374 22.04 -10.57 -12.37
CA GLY A 374 23.10 -9.59 -12.61
C GLY A 374 22.59 -8.15 -12.70
N ASP A 375 23.29 -7.31 -13.46
CA ASP A 375 22.95 -5.88 -13.58
C ASP A 375 21.72 -5.68 -14.46
N LEU A 376 20.56 -5.48 -13.82
CA LEU A 376 19.25 -5.37 -14.47
C LEU A 376 19.11 -4.08 -15.26
N GLU A 377 19.64 -2.96 -14.74
CA GLU A 377 19.56 -1.66 -15.38
C GLU A 377 20.39 -1.63 -16.67
N LYS A 378 21.62 -2.14 -16.62
CA LYS A 378 22.46 -2.26 -17.80
C LYS A 378 21.82 -3.15 -18.86
N GLN A 379 21.29 -4.32 -18.47
CA GLN A 379 20.61 -5.22 -19.40
C GLN A 379 19.38 -4.58 -20.04
N TYR A 380 18.63 -3.79 -19.27
CA TYR A 380 17.49 -3.01 -19.76
C TYR A 380 17.92 -2.00 -20.82
N LEU A 381 18.91 -1.17 -20.51
CA LEU A 381 19.41 -0.13 -21.42
C LEU A 381 20.05 -0.71 -22.69
N GLU A 382 20.83 -1.79 -22.57
CA GLU A 382 21.39 -2.48 -23.74
C GLU A 382 20.32 -3.10 -24.63
N SER A 383 19.25 -3.65 -24.04
CA SER A 383 18.13 -4.20 -24.79
C SER A 383 17.30 -3.10 -25.46
N LEU A 384 17.13 -1.94 -24.82
CA LEU A 384 16.54 -0.76 -25.46
C LEU A 384 17.37 -0.27 -26.64
N ASP A 385 18.70 -0.22 -26.53
CA ASP A 385 19.57 0.16 -27.65
C ASP A 385 19.47 -0.82 -28.84
N LYS A 386 19.41 -2.13 -28.56
CA LYS A 386 19.13 -3.16 -29.59
C LYS A 386 17.76 -2.95 -30.26
N LEU A 387 16.76 -2.56 -29.47
CA LEU A 387 15.42 -2.24 -29.98
C LEU A 387 15.46 -1.01 -30.90
N ARG A 388 16.11 0.08 -30.49
CA ARG A 388 16.29 1.30 -31.30
C ARG A 388 16.98 1.00 -32.63
N LYS A 389 17.98 0.12 -32.62
CA LYS A 389 18.72 -0.32 -33.82
C LYS A 389 17.93 -1.29 -34.71
N GLY A 390 16.77 -1.80 -34.26
CA GLY A 390 15.95 -2.74 -35.01
C GLY A 390 16.58 -4.14 -35.12
N VAL A 391 17.34 -4.57 -34.11
CA VAL A 391 18.02 -5.87 -34.10
C VAL A 391 17.03 -7.03 -33.90
N PHE A 392 15.94 -6.79 -33.17
CA PHE A 392 14.95 -7.83 -32.91
C PHE A 392 14.05 -8.04 -34.12
N LYS A 393 13.94 -9.30 -34.56
CA LYS A 393 12.99 -9.70 -35.61
C LYS A 393 11.55 -9.60 -35.10
N ASN A 394 11.33 -9.98 -33.84
CA ASN A 394 10.03 -9.93 -33.19
C ASN A 394 10.16 -9.27 -31.81
N ILE A 395 9.08 -8.64 -31.33
CA ILE A 395 9.04 -7.96 -30.04
C ILE A 395 7.75 -8.38 -29.30
N LEU A 396 7.90 -8.71 -28.03
CA LEU A 396 6.80 -8.96 -27.11
C LEU A 396 6.97 -8.10 -25.85
N ILE A 397 5.98 -7.27 -25.55
CA ILE A 397 5.93 -6.46 -24.33
C ILE A 397 4.86 -7.05 -23.41
N ILE A 398 5.24 -7.35 -22.17
CA ILE A 398 4.34 -7.92 -21.15
C ILE A 398 4.17 -6.90 -20.02
N GLY A 399 2.97 -6.33 -19.94
CA GLY A 399 2.58 -5.26 -19.02
C GLY A 399 3.13 -3.88 -19.40
N ASP A 400 2.48 -2.83 -18.89
CA ASP A 400 2.73 -1.45 -19.31
C ASP A 400 4.07 -0.86 -18.84
N ARG A 401 4.73 -1.48 -17.84
CA ARG A 401 6.09 -1.09 -17.38
C ARG A 401 7.18 -2.01 -17.93
N GLY A 402 6.90 -2.80 -18.96
CA GLY A 402 7.94 -3.54 -19.68
C GLY A 402 8.93 -2.59 -20.36
N ILE A 403 8.44 -1.44 -20.80
CA ILE A 403 9.23 -0.27 -21.19
C ILE A 403 8.65 0.94 -20.47
N PHE A 404 9.46 1.70 -19.73
CA PHE A 404 8.97 2.90 -19.05
C PHE A 404 8.57 3.96 -20.07
N SER A 405 7.47 4.67 -19.83
CA SER A 405 6.97 5.72 -20.74
C SER A 405 8.01 6.80 -21.05
N THR A 406 8.88 7.11 -20.08
CA THR A 406 9.96 8.10 -20.24
C THR A 406 11.11 7.63 -21.13
N ASP A 407 11.21 6.33 -21.43
CA ASP A 407 12.21 5.75 -22.33
C ASP A 407 11.68 5.58 -23.77
N VAL A 408 10.41 5.91 -24.00
CA VAL A 408 9.77 5.79 -25.31
C VAL A 408 10.04 7.06 -26.11
N ASP A 409 11.07 6.97 -26.96
CA ASP A 409 11.44 7.99 -27.93
C ASP A 409 11.09 7.56 -29.36
N GLU A 410 11.24 8.47 -30.34
CA GLU A 410 10.94 8.18 -31.74
C GLU A 410 11.75 6.99 -32.28
N SER A 411 12.99 6.81 -31.83
CA SER A 411 13.85 5.71 -32.29
C SER A 411 13.38 4.35 -31.77
N VAL A 412 12.83 4.30 -30.55
CA VAL A 412 12.18 3.11 -29.99
C VAL A 412 10.93 2.75 -30.81
N LEU A 413 10.08 3.73 -31.12
CA LEU A 413 8.88 3.52 -31.95
C LEU A 413 9.23 3.04 -33.36
N GLN A 414 10.25 3.65 -33.98
CA GLN A 414 10.76 3.20 -35.29
C GLN A 414 11.30 1.77 -35.22
N GLY A 415 12.05 1.42 -34.16
CA GLY A 415 12.51 0.06 -33.91
C GLY A 415 11.38 -0.96 -33.83
N MET A 416 10.30 -0.63 -33.10
CA MET A 416 9.09 -1.47 -33.00
C MET A 416 8.39 -1.68 -34.35
N SER A 417 8.35 -0.65 -35.19
CA SER A 417 7.69 -0.71 -36.50
C SER A 417 8.39 -1.66 -37.49
N ARG A 418 9.72 -1.80 -37.36
CA ARG A 418 10.57 -2.65 -38.22
C ARG A 418 10.44 -4.14 -37.92
N ALA A 419 10.06 -4.52 -36.70
CA ALA A 419 9.89 -5.91 -36.33
C ALA A 419 8.74 -6.56 -37.13
N ASP A 420 8.91 -7.81 -37.54
CA ASP A 420 7.88 -8.57 -38.27
C ASP A 420 6.61 -8.68 -37.41
N TYR A 421 6.82 -9.02 -36.13
CA TYR A 421 5.80 -9.05 -35.09
C TYR A 421 6.14 -8.06 -33.97
N SER A 422 5.22 -7.17 -33.62
CA SER A 422 5.32 -6.28 -32.46
C SER A 422 4.04 -6.37 -31.63
N ILE A 423 4.14 -7.02 -30.47
CA ILE A 423 2.99 -7.49 -29.69
C ILE A 423 3.05 -6.93 -28.27
N GLY A 424 1.90 -6.53 -27.74
CA GLY A 424 1.75 -6.09 -26.35
C GLY A 424 0.64 -6.82 -25.62
N PHE A 425 0.95 -7.39 -24.46
CA PHE A 425 -0.04 -7.77 -23.45
C PHE A 425 -0.14 -6.61 -22.47
N LEU A 426 -1.04 -5.66 -22.75
CA LEU A 426 -1.04 -4.34 -22.12
C LEU A 426 -2.40 -4.00 -21.55
N THR A 427 -2.43 -3.02 -20.66
CA THR A 427 -3.68 -2.53 -20.06
C THR A 427 -4.09 -1.19 -20.67
N ASN A 428 -3.12 -0.34 -20.99
CA ASN A 428 -3.34 1.03 -21.45
C ASN A 428 -3.45 1.10 -22.99
N LEU A 429 -4.60 1.58 -23.49
CA LEU A 429 -4.79 1.78 -24.93
C LEU A 429 -4.08 3.04 -25.45
N GLU A 430 -3.86 4.05 -24.61
CA GLU A 430 -3.40 5.38 -25.04
C GLU A 430 -1.89 5.61 -24.90
N SER A 431 -1.11 4.63 -24.44
CA SER A 431 0.34 4.80 -24.32
C SER A 431 1.01 5.04 -25.68
N ASP A 432 2.15 5.72 -25.69
CA ASP A 432 2.84 6.06 -26.94
C ASP A 432 3.25 4.80 -27.72
N PHE A 433 3.59 3.72 -27.02
CA PHE A 433 3.94 2.46 -27.64
C PHE A 433 2.74 1.55 -27.95
N SER A 434 1.61 1.62 -27.23
CA SER A 434 0.43 0.81 -27.58
C SER A 434 -0.02 1.08 -29.01
N LYS A 435 0.01 2.36 -29.42
CA LYS A 435 -0.34 2.80 -30.78
C LYS A 435 0.64 2.33 -31.86
N ALA A 436 1.89 2.05 -31.49
CA ALA A 436 2.94 1.62 -32.42
C ALA A 436 3.00 0.10 -32.60
N LEU A 437 2.38 -0.67 -31.71
CA LEU A 437 2.37 -2.13 -31.78
C LEU A 437 1.37 -2.63 -32.82
N LYS A 438 1.77 -3.66 -33.57
CA LYS A 438 0.92 -4.31 -34.58
C LYS A 438 -0.16 -5.18 -33.95
N ALA A 439 0.07 -5.72 -32.75
CA ALA A 439 -0.93 -6.49 -32.03
C ALA A 439 -0.98 -6.12 -30.54
N LEU A 440 -2.19 -5.98 -30.01
CA LEU A 440 -2.46 -5.68 -28.61
C LEU A 440 -3.44 -6.71 -28.06
N PHE A 441 -3.16 -7.22 -26.87
CA PHE A 441 -4.03 -8.14 -26.16
C PHE A 441 -4.44 -7.54 -24.81
N PRO A 442 -5.71 -7.68 -24.42
CA PRO A 442 -6.27 -7.08 -23.22
C PRO A 442 -5.73 -7.77 -21.96
N ALA A 443 -4.76 -7.14 -21.30
CA ALA A 443 -4.20 -7.61 -20.04
C ALA A 443 -4.85 -6.93 -18.83
N ARG A 444 -4.68 -7.56 -17.66
CA ARG A 444 -5.06 -6.99 -16.36
C ARG A 444 -3.93 -6.20 -15.73
N SER A 445 -4.30 -5.09 -15.09
CA SER A 445 -3.40 -4.30 -14.25
C SER A 445 -3.02 -5.09 -12.99
N ILE A 446 -1.92 -4.71 -12.35
CA ILE A 446 -1.52 -5.27 -11.05
C ILE A 446 -2.59 -5.06 -9.98
N LEU A 447 -3.42 -4.02 -10.10
CA LEU A 447 -4.52 -3.76 -9.17
C LEU A 447 -5.75 -4.68 -9.38
N GLU A 448 -5.79 -5.44 -10.47
CA GLU A 448 -6.93 -6.30 -10.86
C GLU A 448 -6.65 -7.79 -10.63
N LYS A 449 -5.44 -8.13 -10.15
CA LYS A 449 -5.02 -9.52 -9.94
C LYS A 449 -4.46 -9.73 -8.55
N SER A 450 -4.45 -10.99 -8.14
CA SER A 450 -3.84 -11.43 -6.88
C SER A 450 -2.65 -12.33 -7.14
N GLY A 451 -1.70 -12.36 -6.20
CA GLY A 451 -0.56 -13.27 -6.29
C GLY A 451 0.56 -12.89 -5.33
N LEU A 452 1.67 -13.60 -5.43
CA LEU A 452 2.83 -13.39 -4.58
C LEU A 452 3.78 -12.32 -5.12
N MET A 453 4.34 -11.53 -4.20
CA MET A 453 5.38 -10.54 -4.47
C MET A 453 6.51 -10.67 -3.43
N ILE A 454 7.74 -10.38 -3.83
CA ILE A 454 8.92 -10.29 -2.96
C ILE A 454 9.44 -8.86 -3.02
N ASN A 455 9.54 -8.21 -1.86
CA ASN A 455 10.10 -6.87 -1.74
C ASN A 455 11.65 -6.89 -1.70
N SER A 456 12.27 -5.71 -1.69
CA SER A 456 13.73 -5.54 -1.65
C SER A 456 14.42 -6.13 -0.41
N LYS A 457 13.67 -6.39 0.66
CA LYS A 457 14.15 -7.04 1.89
C LYS A 457 13.92 -8.55 1.89
N ASP A 458 13.65 -9.16 0.74
CA ASP A 458 13.35 -10.59 0.59
C ASP A 458 12.14 -11.06 1.42
N ARG A 459 11.18 -10.16 1.63
CA ARG A 459 9.93 -10.46 2.31
C ARG A 459 8.86 -10.85 1.31
N LEU A 460 8.37 -12.08 1.39
CA LEU A 460 7.26 -12.58 0.61
C LEU A 460 5.95 -12.01 1.13
N GLN A 461 5.16 -11.41 0.26
CA GLN A 461 3.88 -10.80 0.59
C GLN A 461 2.81 -11.22 -0.43
N TYR A 462 1.54 -11.17 -0.01
CA TYR A 462 0.40 -11.50 -0.86
C TYR A 462 -0.31 -10.23 -1.30
N LEU A 463 -0.36 -9.99 -2.61
CA LEU A 463 -1.11 -8.93 -3.25
C LEU A 463 -2.56 -9.39 -3.46
N ASN A 464 -3.53 -8.61 -3.00
CA ASN A 464 -4.94 -8.82 -3.34
C ASN A 464 -5.36 -7.87 -4.45
N ALA A 465 -6.19 -8.36 -5.37
CA ALA A 465 -6.90 -7.54 -6.34
C ALA A 465 -7.77 -6.50 -5.62
N VAL A 466 -7.65 -5.23 -6.02
CA VAL A 466 -8.30 -4.08 -5.40
C VAL A 466 -9.50 -3.62 -6.20
N VAL A 467 -9.39 -3.61 -7.52
CA VAL A 467 -10.45 -3.16 -8.44
C VAL A 467 -11.09 -4.36 -9.15
N PRO A 468 -12.38 -4.28 -9.50
CA PRO A 468 -13.04 -5.30 -10.29
C PRO A 468 -12.40 -5.45 -11.68
N ASN A 469 -12.48 -6.67 -12.21
CA ASN A 469 -11.94 -7.00 -13.53
C ASN A 469 -12.85 -6.45 -14.64
N PRO A 470 -12.33 -5.68 -15.61
CA PRO A 470 -13.09 -5.35 -16.81
C PRO A 470 -13.34 -6.60 -17.66
N ASP A 471 -14.53 -6.71 -18.24
CA ASP A 471 -14.88 -7.79 -19.17
C ASP A 471 -13.95 -7.81 -20.38
N GLY A 472 -13.58 -9.01 -20.84
CA GLY A 472 -12.65 -9.22 -21.95
C GLY A 472 -11.16 -9.13 -21.58
N THR A 473 -10.82 -8.76 -20.35
CA THR A 473 -9.42 -8.73 -19.89
C THR A 473 -8.97 -10.03 -19.21
N HIS A 474 -7.70 -10.37 -19.39
CA HIS A 474 -7.09 -11.57 -18.81
C HIS A 474 -5.78 -11.24 -18.07
N PRO A 475 -5.46 -11.94 -16.97
CA PRO A 475 -4.15 -11.82 -16.35
C PRO A 475 -3.07 -12.37 -17.29
N HIS A 476 -1.82 -11.91 -17.14
CA HIS A 476 -0.76 -12.20 -18.12
C HIS A 476 -0.46 -13.70 -18.18
N TRP A 477 -0.52 -14.40 -17.04
CA TRP A 477 -0.35 -15.84 -16.98
C TRP A 477 -1.37 -16.60 -17.86
N LYS A 478 -2.61 -16.11 -17.95
CA LYS A 478 -3.67 -16.74 -18.74
C LYS A 478 -3.44 -16.53 -20.22
N LEU A 479 -3.03 -15.33 -20.63
CA LEU A 479 -2.63 -15.05 -22.02
C LEU A 479 -1.45 -15.94 -22.46
N ILE A 480 -0.43 -16.09 -21.60
CA ILE A 480 0.72 -16.96 -21.87
C ILE A 480 0.29 -18.43 -21.94
N ASN A 481 -0.59 -18.89 -21.05
CA ASN A 481 -1.14 -20.25 -21.10
C ASN A 481 -1.98 -20.51 -22.35
N MET A 482 -2.80 -19.54 -22.79
CA MET A 482 -3.57 -19.65 -24.04
C MET A 482 -2.65 -19.76 -25.26
N LEU A 483 -1.58 -18.97 -25.29
CA LEU A 483 -0.55 -19.06 -26.32
C LEU A 483 0.17 -20.42 -26.32
N ALA A 484 0.48 -20.96 -25.15
CA ALA A 484 1.02 -22.32 -25.01
C ALA A 484 0.05 -23.39 -25.56
N LYS A 485 -1.25 -23.26 -25.25
CA LYS A 485 -2.30 -24.19 -25.74
C LYS A 485 -2.41 -24.19 -27.26
N ILE A 486 -2.34 -23.02 -27.88
CA ILE A 486 -2.30 -22.87 -29.35
C ILE A 486 -1.04 -23.53 -29.97
N CYS A 487 0.02 -23.62 -29.19
CA CYS A 487 1.24 -24.34 -29.56
C CYS A 487 1.20 -25.83 -29.19
N GLY A 488 0.06 -26.35 -28.71
CA GLY A 488 -0.14 -27.75 -28.37
C GLY A 488 0.32 -28.15 -26.97
N ASP A 489 0.50 -27.20 -26.05
CA ASP A 489 1.03 -27.44 -24.71
C ASP A 489 0.20 -26.75 -23.61
N SER A 490 0.31 -27.20 -22.36
CA SER A 490 -0.30 -26.53 -21.21
C SER A 490 0.73 -26.41 -20.09
N ILE A 491 0.94 -25.19 -19.58
CA ILE A 491 1.93 -24.94 -18.51
C ILE A 491 1.31 -25.12 -17.13
N SER A 492 0.08 -24.63 -16.95
CA SER A 492 -0.70 -24.73 -15.72
C SER A 492 -2.17 -24.94 -16.05
N GLU A 493 -2.86 -25.71 -15.20
CA GLU A 493 -4.30 -25.96 -15.27
C GLU A 493 -5.10 -25.02 -14.36
N ALA A 494 -4.45 -24.03 -13.74
CA ALA A 494 -5.10 -23.06 -12.87
C ALA A 494 -6.22 -22.30 -13.60
N ILE A 495 -7.37 -22.17 -12.92
CA ILE A 495 -8.56 -21.46 -13.44
C ILE A 495 -8.74 -20.07 -12.81
N SER A 496 -8.10 -19.82 -11.67
CA SER A 496 -8.11 -18.52 -10.96
C SER A 496 -6.73 -18.14 -10.43
N ASP A 497 -6.54 -16.87 -10.06
CA ASP A 497 -5.30 -16.37 -9.45
C ASP A 497 -4.99 -17.10 -8.13
N ARG A 498 -6.02 -17.46 -7.37
CA ARG A 498 -5.87 -18.22 -6.12
C ARG A 498 -5.37 -19.64 -6.39
N ASP A 499 -5.97 -20.32 -7.37
CA ASP A 499 -5.55 -21.68 -7.75
C ASP A 499 -4.13 -21.67 -8.28
N LEU A 500 -3.77 -20.63 -9.04
CA LEU A 500 -2.41 -20.43 -9.51
C LEU A 500 -1.42 -20.24 -8.36
N THR A 501 -1.79 -19.45 -7.35
CA THR A 501 -0.94 -19.26 -6.16
C THR A 501 -0.75 -20.57 -5.40
N LEU A 502 -1.83 -21.35 -5.20
CA LEU A 502 -1.75 -22.65 -4.53
C LEU A 502 -0.87 -23.63 -5.32
N TRP A 503 -1.08 -23.73 -6.63
CA TRP A 503 -0.23 -24.52 -7.51
C TRP A 503 1.25 -24.12 -7.41
N TYR A 504 1.55 -22.81 -7.38
CA TYR A 504 2.92 -22.33 -7.28
C TYR A 504 3.54 -22.64 -5.91
N LEU A 505 2.80 -22.46 -4.81
CA LEU A 505 3.27 -22.81 -3.46
C LEU A 505 3.58 -24.32 -3.35
N GLU A 506 2.73 -25.18 -3.88
CA GLU A 506 2.95 -26.64 -3.89
C GLU A 506 4.17 -27.04 -4.73
N MET A 507 4.37 -26.37 -5.86
CA MET A 507 5.46 -26.68 -6.79
C MET A 507 6.81 -26.15 -6.29
N GLU A 508 6.86 -24.94 -5.74
CA GLU A 508 8.09 -24.28 -5.31
C GLU A 508 8.52 -24.78 -3.93
N ARG A 509 9.48 -25.70 -3.91
CA ARG A 509 9.99 -26.33 -2.68
C ARG A 509 10.44 -25.32 -1.62
N ARG A 510 10.94 -24.15 -2.04
CA ARG A 510 11.36 -23.07 -1.12
C ARG A 510 10.19 -22.45 -0.35
N LEU A 511 8.96 -22.59 -0.85
CA LEU A 511 7.75 -21.99 -0.30
C LEU A 511 6.69 -23.00 0.18
N GLY A 512 6.90 -24.31 -0.05
CA GLY A 512 5.87 -25.35 0.11
C GLY A 512 5.30 -25.58 1.51
N SER A 513 5.88 -25.00 2.57
CA SER A 513 5.31 -25.03 3.92
C SER A 513 4.40 -23.83 4.22
N LEU A 514 4.35 -22.84 3.33
CA LEU A 514 3.63 -21.59 3.53
C LEU A 514 2.18 -21.71 3.06
N THR A 515 1.29 -20.99 3.74
CA THR A 515 -0.11 -20.85 3.35
C THR A 515 -0.43 -19.41 2.97
N ILE A 516 -1.39 -19.21 2.08
CA ILE A 516 -1.87 -17.87 1.71
C ILE A 516 -2.32 -17.08 2.95
N ALA A 517 -3.01 -17.73 3.90
CA ALA A 517 -3.45 -17.08 5.13
C ALA A 517 -2.27 -16.60 5.99
N GLY A 518 -1.22 -17.42 6.13
CA GLY A 518 0.00 -17.03 6.85
C GLY A 518 0.71 -15.86 6.17
N ILE A 519 0.80 -15.84 4.84
CA ILE A 519 1.42 -14.75 4.09
C ILE A 519 0.58 -13.46 4.18
N LYS A 520 -0.76 -13.55 4.21
CA LYS A 520 -1.63 -12.36 4.38
C LYS A 520 -1.48 -11.69 5.75
N ALA A 521 -1.05 -12.43 6.78
CA ALA A 521 -0.89 -11.93 8.15
C ALA A 521 0.32 -10.98 8.38
N GLY A 522 0.93 -10.45 7.32
CA GLY A 522 2.11 -9.57 7.40
C GLY A 522 3.26 -9.94 6.46
N GLY A 523 3.10 -11.03 5.70
CA GLY A 523 4.11 -11.63 4.84
C GLY A 523 5.01 -12.64 5.58
N VAL A 524 5.97 -13.22 4.87
CA VAL A 524 6.99 -14.12 5.44
C VAL A 524 8.39 -13.67 5.01
N GLN A 525 9.32 -13.55 5.95
CA GLN A 525 10.73 -13.29 5.63
C GLN A 525 11.33 -14.55 4.97
N LEU A 526 11.86 -14.41 3.76
CA LEU A 526 12.57 -15.51 3.11
C LEU A 526 14.02 -15.53 3.58
N ASN A 527 14.49 -16.70 4.00
CA ASN A 527 15.90 -16.94 4.26
C ASN A 527 16.58 -17.37 2.96
N VAL A 528 16.66 -16.45 2.00
CA VAL A 528 17.37 -16.70 0.74
C VAL A 528 18.86 -16.46 1.02
N LYS A 529 19.56 -17.51 1.50
CA LYS A 529 21.02 -17.56 1.47
C LYS A 529 21.51 -18.02 0.11
#